data_AF-A0A954JQR7-F1
#
_entry.id   AF-A0A954JQR7-F1
#
_cell.length_a   1.000
_cell.length_b   1.000
_cell.length_c   1.000
_cell.angle_alpha   90.00
_cell.angle_beta   90.00
_cell.angle_gamma   90.00
#
_symmetry.space_group_name_H-M   'P 1'
#
loop_
_entity.id
_entity.type
_entity.pdbx_description
1 polymer ?
#
loop_
_entity_poly.entity_id
_entity_poly.type
_entity_poly.pdbx_seq_one_letter_code
_entity_poly.pdbx_strand_id
1 'polypeptide(L)'
;MTTDFKVNETDRFRVTAWGNMSLTASTGDGAFADTDFLDVDENRWVFDLQHPLKQDGFENFHGGLIQYNRAGLATREIFAGTSWNMDELIAEVTAYWDVDEADGIYANGSVQGHFEVDEQTTGYWRASLGFATSNMADFLYLDDSAGFSDLALEAGANRPLNRNTNLHAMA
;
A
#
# COMPACT_ATOMS: atom_id res chain seq x y z
N MET A 1 -25.57 -8.67 30.01
CA MET A 1 -26.20 -7.70 29.10
C MET A 1 -25.61 -7.99 27.73
N THR A 2 -26.37 -8.62 26.84
CA THR A 2 -25.92 -8.97 25.48
C THR A 2 -26.34 -7.86 24.54
N THR A 3 -25.37 -7.23 23.88
CA THR A 3 -25.62 -6.16 22.90
C THR A 3 -25.60 -6.79 21.51
N ASP A 4 -26.76 -6.85 20.86
CA ASP A 4 -26.85 -7.33 19.47
C ASP A 4 -26.36 -6.21 18.53
N PHE A 5 -25.22 -6.44 17.86
CA PHE A 5 -24.71 -5.54 16.83
C PHE A 5 -25.32 -5.94 15.48
N LYS A 6 -26.08 -5.02 14.85
CA LYS A 6 -26.51 -5.20 13.46
C LYS A 6 -25.35 -4.89 12.54
N VAL A 7 -24.90 -5.92 11.84
CA VAL A 7 -23.86 -5.85 10.82
C VAL A 7 -24.45 -5.20 9.55
N ASN A 8 -23.86 -4.10 9.11
CA ASN A 8 -24.25 -3.34 7.91
C ASN A 8 -23.77 -4.05 6.62
N GLU A 9 -24.41 -3.78 5.48
CA GLU A 9 -24.05 -4.38 4.17
C GLU A 9 -22.63 -4.04 3.67
N THR A 10 -21.95 -3.12 4.33
CA THR A 10 -20.55 -2.73 4.08
C THR A 10 -19.56 -3.53 4.91
N ASP A 11 -20.02 -4.29 5.89
CA ASP A 11 -19.15 -5.00 6.81
C ASP A 11 -18.61 -6.25 6.13
N ARG A 12 -17.29 -6.38 6.12
CA ARG A 12 -16.55 -7.46 5.46
C ARG A 12 -15.52 -8.05 6.39
N PHE A 13 -15.34 -9.36 6.31
CA PHE A 13 -14.18 -10.01 6.85
C PHE A 13 -13.05 -9.94 5.81
N ARG A 14 -11.93 -9.33 6.17
CA ARG A 14 -10.71 -9.26 5.35
C ARG A 14 -9.59 -9.94 6.09
N VAL A 15 -8.93 -10.89 5.42
CA VAL A 15 -7.65 -11.44 5.84
C VAL A 15 -6.64 -11.06 4.77
N THR A 16 -5.52 -10.52 5.22
CA THR A 16 -4.42 -10.09 4.37
C THR A 16 -3.12 -10.64 4.94
N ALA A 17 -2.36 -11.31 4.08
CA ALA A 17 -0.97 -11.63 4.32
C ALA A 17 -0.13 -10.75 3.40
N TRP A 18 0.95 -10.18 3.93
CA TRP A 18 1.85 -9.32 3.17
C TRP A 18 3.29 -9.62 3.59
N GLY A 19 4.23 -9.39 2.66
CA GLY A 19 5.66 -9.46 2.92
C GLY A 19 6.42 -8.52 2.00
N ASN A 20 7.51 -7.96 2.51
CA ASN A 20 8.40 -7.06 1.80
C ASN A 20 9.82 -7.62 1.84
N MET A 21 10.54 -7.49 0.74
CA MET A 21 11.95 -7.84 0.66
C MET A 21 12.74 -6.62 0.21
N SER A 22 13.68 -6.18 1.06
CA SER A 22 14.67 -5.19 0.64
C SER A 22 15.59 -5.78 -0.41
N LEU A 23 15.81 -5.03 -1.48
CA LEU A 23 16.67 -5.41 -2.60
C LEU A 23 18.04 -4.69 -2.58
N THR A 24 18.27 -3.84 -1.58
CA THR A 24 19.49 -3.04 -1.41
C THR A 24 20.70 -3.92 -1.07
N ALA A 25 21.91 -3.48 -1.48
CA ALA A 25 23.13 -4.28 -1.34
C ALA A 25 23.58 -4.49 0.13
N SER A 26 22.99 -3.74 1.07
CA SER A 26 23.37 -3.71 2.49
C SER A 26 22.58 -4.68 3.41
N THR A 27 21.58 -5.42 2.92
CA THR A 27 20.64 -6.12 3.82
C THR A 27 20.95 -7.61 4.00
N GLY A 28 21.68 -7.90 5.08
CA GLY A 28 21.79 -9.25 5.66
C GLY A 28 20.51 -9.74 6.36
N ASP A 29 19.48 -8.91 6.48
CA ASP A 29 18.21 -9.20 7.17
C ASP A 29 17.03 -9.21 6.19
N GLY A 30 17.08 -10.11 5.20
CA GLY A 30 15.92 -10.47 4.38
C GLY A 30 14.91 -11.28 5.21
N ALA A 31 14.24 -10.63 6.16
CA ALA A 31 13.22 -11.27 6.98
C ALA A 31 11.88 -11.27 6.24
N PHE A 32 11.37 -12.46 5.90
CA PHE A 32 9.97 -12.68 5.49
C PHE A 32 8.94 -12.37 6.61
N ALA A 33 9.36 -11.78 7.73
CA ALA A 33 8.56 -11.67 8.94
C ALA A 33 8.84 -10.44 9.84
N ASP A 34 9.88 -9.64 9.59
CA ASP A 34 10.07 -8.37 10.32
C ASP A 34 9.54 -7.24 9.46
N THR A 35 8.24 -7.01 9.62
CA THR A 35 7.56 -5.85 9.10
C THR A 35 7.80 -4.68 10.04
N ASP A 36 9.04 -4.21 10.13
CA ASP A 36 9.29 -2.81 10.47
C ASP A 36 9.02 -2.00 9.20
N PHE A 37 7.74 -1.85 8.89
CA PHE A 37 7.36 -0.63 8.22
C PHE A 37 7.83 0.49 9.12
N LEU A 38 8.67 1.38 8.55
CA LEU A 38 8.70 2.81 8.83
C LEU A 38 7.99 3.14 10.14
N ASP A 39 8.76 3.33 11.21
CA ASP A 39 8.30 3.94 12.45
C ASP A 39 7.85 5.38 12.12
N VAL A 40 6.67 5.49 11.49
CA VAL A 40 6.00 6.73 11.15
C VAL A 40 5.25 7.11 12.41
N ASP A 41 5.88 7.99 13.19
CA ASP A 41 5.29 8.59 14.36
C ASP A 41 3.91 9.19 14.02
N GLU A 42 3.00 9.16 15.00
CA GLU A 42 1.52 9.15 14.95
C GLU A 42 0.77 10.29 14.19
N ASN A 43 1.42 11.10 13.34
CA ASN A 43 0.82 12.25 12.65
C ASN A 43 1.07 12.23 11.13
N ARG A 44 0.31 11.41 10.40
CA ARG A 44 0.27 11.43 8.93
C ARG A 44 -0.90 12.28 8.43
N TRP A 45 -0.61 13.25 7.57
CA TRP A 45 -1.61 14.02 6.83
C TRP A 45 -1.48 13.76 5.34
N VAL A 46 -2.61 13.48 4.67
CA VAL A 46 -2.66 13.24 3.23
C VAL A 46 -3.66 14.19 2.60
N PHE A 47 -3.19 15.01 1.66
CA PHE A 47 -4.05 15.71 0.71
C PHE A 47 -3.94 14.99 -0.63
N ASP A 48 -5.04 14.42 -1.12
CA ASP A 48 -5.10 13.63 -2.36
C ASP A 48 -6.17 14.22 -3.30
N LEU A 49 -5.76 14.48 -4.53
CA LEU A 49 -6.64 14.83 -5.64
C LEU A 49 -6.70 13.65 -6.61
N GLN A 50 -7.87 13.04 -6.69
CA GLN A 50 -8.14 11.97 -7.66
C GLN A 50 -8.98 12.51 -8.82
N HIS A 51 -8.55 12.22 -10.04
CA HIS A 51 -9.27 12.56 -11.26
C HIS A 51 -9.46 11.31 -12.14
N PRO A 52 -10.71 10.88 -12.37
CA PRO A 52 -10.98 9.77 -13.28
C PRO A 52 -10.78 10.27 -14.71
N LEU A 53 -9.86 9.64 -15.45
CA LEU A 53 -9.58 10.00 -16.85
C LEU A 53 -10.27 9.07 -17.86
N LYS A 54 -10.81 7.92 -17.40
CA LYS A 54 -11.68 6.96 -18.13
C LYS A 54 -11.54 6.98 -19.66
N GLN A 55 -10.33 6.70 -20.15
CA GLN A 55 -10.05 6.61 -21.58
C GLN A 55 -9.08 5.44 -21.83
N ASP A 56 -9.41 4.54 -22.76
CA ASP A 56 -8.52 3.48 -23.23
C ASP A 56 -7.89 2.60 -22.12
N GLY A 57 -8.70 2.18 -21.13
CA GLY A 57 -8.26 1.33 -20.01
C GLY A 57 -7.50 2.08 -18.90
N PHE A 58 -7.25 3.38 -19.09
CA PHE A 58 -6.78 4.28 -18.05
C PHE A 58 -7.94 4.62 -17.10
N GLU A 59 -7.79 4.32 -15.81
CA GLU A 59 -8.84 4.59 -14.83
C GLU A 59 -8.65 5.93 -14.16
N ASN A 60 -7.52 6.11 -13.48
CA ASN A 60 -7.36 7.18 -12.50
C ASN A 60 -5.97 7.81 -12.60
N PHE A 61 -5.96 9.15 -12.57
CA PHE A 61 -4.79 9.91 -12.17
C PHE A 61 -5.03 10.36 -10.74
N HIS A 62 -4.03 10.21 -9.88
CA HIS A 62 -4.08 10.68 -8.51
C HIS A 62 -2.77 11.39 -8.17
N GLY A 63 -2.83 12.33 -7.25
CA GLY A 63 -1.64 13.05 -6.84
C GLY A 63 -1.94 13.99 -5.70
N GLY A 64 -0.90 14.36 -4.98
CA GLY A 64 -1.11 15.02 -3.71
C GLY A 64 0.16 15.32 -2.95
N LEU A 65 -0.06 15.66 -1.69
CA LEU A 65 0.98 15.94 -0.71
C LEU A 65 0.74 15.04 0.50
N ILE A 66 1.79 14.36 0.96
CA ILE A 66 1.81 13.60 2.19
C ILE A 66 2.79 14.30 3.12
N GLN A 67 2.41 14.47 4.38
CA GLN A 67 3.33 14.86 5.44
C GLN A 67 3.34 13.76 6.50
N TYR A 68 4.53 13.38 6.94
CA TYR A 68 4.71 12.37 7.98
C TYR A 68 5.97 12.64 8.81
N ASN A 69 5.99 12.08 10.02
CA ASN A 69 7.17 12.13 10.88
C ASN A 69 7.91 10.79 10.78
N ARG A 70 9.21 10.83 10.49
CA ARG A 70 10.07 9.64 10.51
C ARG A 70 11.28 9.93 11.40
N ALA A 71 11.51 9.10 12.42
CA ALA A 71 12.63 9.25 13.35
C ALA A 71 12.75 10.68 13.95
N GLY A 72 11.61 11.32 14.22
CA GLY A 72 11.54 12.68 14.76
C GLY A 72 11.72 13.83 13.75
N LEU A 73 11.87 13.53 12.46
CA LEU A 73 11.93 14.50 11.36
C LEU A 73 10.58 14.57 10.65
N ALA A 74 10.03 15.78 10.52
CA ALA A 74 8.81 16.01 9.76
C ALA A 74 9.17 16.23 8.29
N THR A 75 8.80 15.28 7.43
CA THR A 75 9.05 15.38 5.99
C THR A 75 7.75 15.46 5.19
N ARG A 76 7.85 16.06 4.00
CA ARG A 76 6.75 16.17 3.03
C ARG A 76 7.15 15.51 1.73
N GLU A 77 6.21 14.77 1.17
CA GLU A 77 6.33 14.14 -0.14
C GLU A 77 5.22 14.62 -1.06
N ILE A 78 5.60 15.05 -2.26
CA ILE A 78 4.66 15.22 -3.36
C ILE A 78 4.57 13.88 -4.08
N PHE A 79 3.36 13.39 -4.32
CA PHE A 79 3.18 12.17 -5.10
C PHE A 79 2.27 12.39 -6.30
N ALA A 80 2.50 11.59 -7.32
CA ALA A 80 1.62 11.47 -8.47
C ALA A 80 1.64 10.03 -8.98
N GLY A 81 0.48 9.53 -9.37
CA GLY A 81 0.33 8.16 -9.82
C GLY A 81 -0.81 7.99 -10.80
N THR A 82 -0.80 6.85 -11.45
CA THR A 82 -1.75 6.47 -12.47
C THR A 82 -2.06 4.98 -12.37
N SER A 83 -3.32 4.63 -12.59
CA SER A 83 -3.76 3.23 -12.63
C SER A 83 -4.51 2.90 -13.92
N TRP A 84 -4.34 1.64 -14.34
CA TRP A 84 -5.03 1.04 -15.47
C TRP A 84 -5.75 -0.21 -15.00
N ASN A 85 -6.99 -0.39 -15.45
CA ASN A 85 -7.77 -1.59 -15.17
C ASN A 85 -7.96 -2.38 -16.46
N MET A 86 -7.41 -3.59 -16.43
CA MET A 86 -7.36 -4.57 -17.50
C MET A 86 -8.19 -5.78 -17.06
N ASP A 87 -9.50 -5.55 -16.88
CA ASP A 87 -10.54 -6.49 -16.45
C ASP A 87 -10.27 -7.22 -15.12
N GLU A 88 -9.35 -8.18 -15.13
CA GLU A 88 -8.98 -9.00 -13.96
C GLU A 88 -7.70 -8.49 -13.27
N LEU A 89 -7.03 -7.50 -13.89
CA LEU A 89 -5.75 -6.98 -13.44
C LEU A 89 -5.78 -5.45 -13.36
N ILE A 90 -5.33 -4.90 -12.23
CA ILE A 90 -5.08 -3.47 -12.04
C ILE A 90 -3.57 -3.26 -12.04
N ALA A 91 -3.07 -2.41 -12.94
CA ALA A 91 -1.68 -1.95 -12.92
C ALA A 91 -1.63 -0.52 -12.39
N GLU A 92 -0.64 -0.20 -11.57
CA GLU A 92 -0.46 1.14 -11.00
C GLU A 92 1.02 1.52 -11.02
N VAL A 93 1.29 2.79 -11.30
CA VAL A 93 2.62 3.39 -11.09
C VAL A 93 2.43 4.68 -10.32
N THR A 94 3.18 4.84 -9.24
CA THR A 94 3.16 6.03 -8.39
C THR A 94 4.59 6.47 -8.09
N ALA A 95 4.87 7.76 -8.24
CA ALA A 95 6.13 8.37 -7.85
C ALA A 95 5.90 9.32 -6.68
N TYR A 96 6.87 9.37 -5.79
CA TYR A 96 6.95 10.17 -4.59
C TYR A 96 8.26 10.96 -4.67
N TRP A 97 8.19 12.27 -4.45
CA TRP A 97 9.35 13.13 -4.32
C TRP A 97 9.32 13.75 -2.93
N ASP A 98 10.29 13.39 -2.11
CA ASP A 98 10.52 14.02 -0.82
C ASP A 98 11.20 15.37 -1.05
N VAL A 99 10.54 16.44 -0.61
CA VAL A 99 10.96 17.82 -0.87
C VAL A 99 11.75 18.45 0.26
N ASP A 100 11.91 17.74 1.39
CA ASP A 100 12.44 18.32 2.63
C ASP A 100 13.73 17.64 3.08
N GLU A 101 13.68 16.32 3.30
CA GLU A 101 14.74 15.57 4.00
C GLU A 101 15.60 14.78 3.02
N ALA A 102 15.00 14.01 2.11
CA ALA A 102 15.75 13.16 1.20
C ALA A 102 16.18 13.89 -0.08
N ASP A 103 15.43 14.90 -0.55
CA ASP A 103 15.59 15.50 -1.88
C ASP A 103 15.80 14.43 -2.97
N GLY A 104 14.85 13.49 -3.01
CA GLY A 104 14.98 12.24 -3.75
C GLY A 104 13.64 11.69 -4.19
N ILE A 105 13.68 10.82 -5.20
CA ILE A 105 12.48 10.18 -5.77
C ILE A 105 12.44 8.71 -5.34
N TYR A 106 11.26 8.27 -4.90
CA TYR A 106 10.86 6.86 -4.83
C TYR A 106 9.73 6.64 -5.83
N ALA A 107 9.82 5.61 -6.66
CA ALA A 107 8.77 5.21 -7.59
C ALA A 107 8.39 3.75 -7.36
N ASN A 108 7.10 3.46 -7.30
CA ASN A 108 6.58 2.11 -7.14
C ASN A 108 5.71 1.76 -8.35
N GLY A 109 5.98 0.60 -8.94
CA GLY A 109 5.08 -0.04 -9.90
C GLY A 109 4.42 -1.25 -9.25
N SER A 110 3.11 -1.41 -9.41
CA SER A 110 2.39 -2.56 -8.87
C SER A 110 1.38 -3.14 -9.84
N VAL A 111 1.10 -4.42 -9.66
CA VAL A 111 0.04 -5.16 -10.34
C VAL A 111 -0.79 -5.89 -9.31
N GLN A 112 -2.11 -5.83 -9.44
CA GLN A 112 -3.06 -6.48 -8.56
C GLN A 112 -4.05 -7.30 -9.38
N GLY A 113 -4.21 -8.57 -9.05
CA GLY A 113 -5.23 -9.42 -9.64
C GLY A 113 -6.32 -9.77 -8.64
N HIS A 114 -7.51 -10.10 -9.15
CA HIS A 114 -8.61 -10.64 -8.36
C HIS A 114 -9.01 -12.02 -8.89
N PHE A 115 -9.57 -12.85 -8.02
CA PHE A 115 -10.10 -14.15 -8.40
C PHE A 115 -11.28 -14.53 -7.50
N GLU A 116 -12.20 -15.33 -8.03
CA GLU A 116 -13.29 -15.88 -7.24
C GLU A 116 -12.78 -17.09 -6.44
N VAL A 117 -13.00 -17.08 -5.12
CA VAL A 117 -12.74 -18.23 -4.26
C VAL A 117 -14.01 -19.08 -4.14
N ASP A 118 -15.15 -18.42 -3.91
CA ASP A 118 -16.50 -18.99 -3.93
C ASP A 118 -17.53 -17.89 -4.29
N GLU A 119 -18.82 -18.23 -4.33
CA GLU A 119 -19.92 -17.30 -4.69
C GLU A 119 -19.99 -16.02 -3.83
N GLN A 120 -19.36 -15.99 -2.66
CA GLN A 120 -19.38 -14.87 -1.72
C GLN A 120 -17.98 -14.36 -1.38
N THR A 121 -16.93 -14.99 -1.87
CA THR A 121 -15.55 -14.72 -1.43
C THR A 121 -14.70 -14.39 -2.63
N THR A 122 -14.13 -13.18 -2.63
CA THR A 122 -13.20 -12.73 -3.66
C THR A 122 -11.80 -12.70 -3.06
N GLY A 123 -10.89 -13.42 -3.69
CA GLY A 123 -9.46 -13.37 -3.44
C GLY A 123 -8.81 -12.24 -4.23
N TYR A 124 -7.67 -11.76 -3.74
CA TYR A 124 -6.82 -10.85 -4.47
C TYR A 124 -5.34 -11.15 -4.18
N TRP A 125 -4.48 -10.74 -5.10
CA TRP A 125 -3.04 -10.72 -4.92
C TRP A 125 -2.50 -9.42 -5.50
N ARG A 126 -1.41 -8.91 -4.93
CA ARG A 126 -0.70 -7.74 -5.41
C ARG A 126 0.80 -8.01 -5.35
N ALA A 127 1.51 -7.60 -6.39
CA ALA A 127 2.96 -7.55 -6.41
C ALA A 127 3.39 -6.12 -6.72
N SER A 128 4.41 -5.61 -6.04
CA SER A 128 4.95 -4.27 -6.31
C SER A 128 6.46 -4.24 -6.26
N LEU A 129 7.06 -3.42 -7.10
CA LEU A 129 8.50 -3.18 -7.15
C LEU A 129 8.77 -1.68 -7.00
N GLY A 130 9.56 -1.33 -6.00
CA GLY A 130 10.02 0.03 -5.73
C GLY A 130 11.41 0.30 -6.31
N PHE A 131 11.61 1.50 -6.83
CA PHE A 131 12.88 2.07 -7.24
C PHE A 131 13.12 3.35 -6.45
N ALA A 132 14.32 3.51 -5.90
CA ALA A 132 14.74 4.71 -5.19
C ALA A 132 15.96 5.34 -5.85
N THR A 133 15.98 6.67 -5.94
CA THR A 133 17.22 7.43 -6.17
C THR A 133 18.16 7.29 -4.97
N SER A 134 19.46 7.56 -5.12
CA SER A 134 20.46 7.37 -4.06
C SER A 134 20.11 8.09 -2.76
N ASN A 135 19.67 9.36 -2.83
CA ASN A 135 19.33 10.11 -1.62
C ASN A 135 18.09 9.54 -0.92
N MET A 136 17.12 9.09 -1.72
CA MET A 136 15.91 8.44 -1.20
C MET A 136 16.23 7.05 -0.64
N ALA A 137 17.12 6.30 -1.28
CA ALA A 137 17.57 5.00 -0.80
C ALA A 137 18.31 5.13 0.53
N ASP A 138 19.12 6.17 0.69
CA ASP A 138 19.86 6.45 1.94
C ASP A 138 18.86 6.80 3.05
N PHE A 139 17.91 7.69 2.75
CA PHE A 139 16.85 8.06 3.69
C PHE A 139 15.95 6.87 4.08
N LEU A 140 15.57 6.02 3.13
CA LEU A 140 14.62 4.93 3.36
C LEU A 140 15.26 3.66 3.91
N TYR A 141 16.45 3.31 3.43
CA TYR A 141 17.07 1.99 3.60
C TYR A 141 18.54 2.07 4.05
N LEU A 142 19.08 3.26 4.31
CA LEU A 142 20.50 3.48 4.65
C LEU A 142 21.45 2.89 3.58
N ASP A 143 21.06 3.01 2.30
CA ASP A 143 21.85 2.61 1.13
C ASP A 143 22.11 3.83 0.24
N ASP A 144 23.37 4.14 -0.06
CA ASP A 144 23.77 5.32 -0.86
C ASP A 144 23.65 5.09 -2.38
N SER A 145 23.10 3.95 -2.80
CA SER A 145 22.96 3.57 -4.21
C SER A 145 21.54 3.73 -4.74
N ALA A 146 21.42 4.22 -5.98
CA ALA A 146 20.14 4.25 -6.69
C ALA A 146 19.82 2.87 -7.28
N GLY A 147 18.59 2.41 -7.15
CA GLY A 147 18.22 1.08 -7.64
C GLY A 147 16.84 0.61 -7.22
N PHE A 148 16.52 -0.63 -7.61
CA PHE A 148 15.36 -1.32 -7.05
C PHE A 148 15.63 -1.63 -5.58
N SER A 149 14.73 -1.19 -4.72
CA SER A 149 14.95 -1.21 -3.27
C SER A 149 13.94 -2.08 -2.53
N ASP A 150 12.79 -2.38 -3.14
CA ASP A 150 11.65 -2.95 -2.42
C ASP A 150 10.83 -3.88 -3.33
N LEU A 151 10.67 -5.14 -2.92
CA LEU A 151 9.70 -6.07 -3.51
C LEU A 151 8.58 -6.39 -2.51
N ALA A 152 7.42 -5.81 -2.81
CA ALA A 152 6.08 -6.05 -2.28
C ALA A 152 5.39 -7.34 -2.73
N LEU A 153 4.95 -8.24 -1.84
CA LEU A 153 3.89 -9.22 -2.16
C LEU A 153 2.77 -9.17 -1.12
N GLU A 154 1.53 -9.04 -1.58
CA GLU A 154 0.33 -9.08 -0.76
C GLU A 154 -0.65 -10.09 -1.35
N ALA A 155 -1.34 -10.84 -0.49
CA ALA A 155 -2.49 -11.64 -0.89
C ALA A 155 -3.56 -11.58 0.19
N GLY A 156 -4.81 -11.67 -0.21
CA GLY A 156 -5.91 -11.66 0.75
C GLY A 156 -7.21 -12.14 0.16
N ALA A 157 -8.21 -12.20 1.02
CA ALA A 157 -9.58 -12.54 0.65
C ALA A 157 -10.56 -11.64 1.39
N ASN A 158 -11.62 -11.27 0.68
CA ASN A 158 -12.72 -10.49 1.20
C ASN A 158 -14.00 -11.32 1.14
N ARG A 159 -14.71 -11.42 2.26
CA ARG A 159 -16.06 -12.00 2.33
C ARG A 159 -17.01 -10.99 2.97
N PRO A 160 -18.11 -10.59 2.29
CA PRO A 160 -19.13 -9.75 2.90
C PRO A 160 -19.80 -10.52 4.03
N LEU A 161 -20.08 -9.84 5.14
CA LEU A 161 -20.83 -10.42 6.24
C LEU A 161 -22.32 -10.27 5.93
N ASN A 162 -23.03 -11.39 5.90
CA ASN A 162 -24.49 -11.36 5.72
C ASN A 162 -25.16 -10.68 6.94
N ARG A 163 -26.31 -10.02 6.71
CA ARG A 163 -27.12 -9.34 7.76
C ARG A 163 -27.53 -10.22 8.96
N ASN A 164 -27.33 -11.55 8.88
CA ASN A 164 -27.66 -12.51 9.93
C ASN A 164 -26.44 -12.98 10.75
N THR A 165 -25.25 -12.46 10.47
CA THR A 165 -24.04 -12.83 11.22
C THR A 165 -23.96 -12.01 12.50
N ASN A 166 -24.43 -12.54 13.63
CA ASN A 166 -24.21 -11.93 14.93
C ASN A 166 -22.78 -12.26 15.40
N LEU A 167 -21.90 -11.25 15.44
CA LEU A 167 -20.61 -11.36 16.10
C LEU A 167 -20.81 -11.24 17.61
N HIS A 168 -20.75 -12.37 18.32
CA HIS A 168 -20.72 -12.37 19.77
C HIS A 168 -19.27 -12.17 20.25
N ALA A 169 -18.95 -10.95 20.70
CA ALA A 169 -17.76 -10.73 21.52
C ALA A 169 -18.09 -11.18 22.96
N MET A 170 -17.39 -12.21 23.45
CA MET A 170 -17.37 -12.52 24.88
C MET A 170 -16.22 -11.74 25.52
N ALA A 171 -16.54 -10.98 26.57
CA ALA A 171 -15.56 -10.34 27.46
C ALA A 171 -15.09 -11.32 28.52
#